data_AF-A0A9Q9YU72-F1
#
_entry.id   AF-A0A9Q9YU72-F1
#
_cell.length_a   1.000
_cell.length_b   1.000
_cell.length_c   1.000
_cell.angle_alpha   90.00
_cell.angle_beta   90.00
_cell.angle_gamma   90.00
#
_symmetry.space_group_name_H-M   'P 1'
#
loop_
_entity.id
_entity.type
_entity.pdbx_description
1 polymer ?
#
loop_
_entity_poly.entity_id
_entity_poly.type
_entity_poly.pdbx_seq_one_letter_code
_entity_poly.pdbx_strand_id
1 'polypeptide(L)'
;MLRYDYVGGGGPVGGIVLGRWCGSEMVPGPQVSKGNQILIRFVSDEYFPSDPGFCIHYSLLQQRQSEPEAPAVMPAWMQGVDALSEAVAGFSTMEEVMKYLEPDRWQVDMEDLYKPTWQVVGKSFFHQKKSRGVVDLNLLREEVRLYSCTPRNFSVSLREELKRTDAIFWPSCLLVKRCGGNCACCSHNCYDCQCSPTKVAKKYHEVLMLKHRAGGRGLQKTLTDVPLEHHEECSCVCKK
;
A
#
# COMPACT_ATOMS: atom_id res chain seq x y z
N MET A 1 14.06 17.78 63.87
CA MET A 1 15.32 18.51 63.58
C MET A 1 15.65 18.13 62.14
N LEU A 2 15.37 19.02 61.18
CA LEU A 2 15.63 18.92 59.72
C LEU A 2 14.90 20.09 59.03
N ARG A 3 15.08 21.30 59.58
CA ARG A 3 14.31 22.50 59.17
C ARG A 3 14.91 23.18 57.92
N TYR A 4 16.04 22.68 57.41
CA TYR A 4 16.84 23.33 56.38
C TYR A 4 17.22 22.44 55.18
N ASP A 5 16.98 21.14 55.28
CA ASP A 5 17.32 20.17 54.23
C ASP A 5 16.11 19.87 53.36
N TYR A 6 16.22 20.12 52.05
CA TYR A 6 15.14 19.83 51.12
C TYR A 6 15.64 19.37 49.75
N VAL A 7 14.87 18.50 49.10
CA VAL A 7 15.06 18.14 47.69
C VAL A 7 14.13 18.97 46.83
N GLY A 8 14.69 19.70 45.86
CA GLY A 8 13.92 20.45 44.86
C GLY A 8 13.95 19.75 43.49
N GLY A 9 12.79 19.57 42.85
CA GLY A 9 12.69 19.04 41.48
C GLY A 9 12.18 20.10 40.49
N GLY A 10 12.74 20.15 39.27
CA GLY A 10 12.30 21.10 38.23
C GLY A 10 12.61 20.65 36.80
N GLY A 11 11.99 21.30 35.80
CA GLY A 11 12.20 21.05 34.37
C GLY A 11 13.41 21.79 33.78
N PRO A 12 13.91 21.41 32.57
CA PRO A 12 15.22 21.85 32.06
C PRO A 12 15.26 23.31 31.60
N VAL A 13 14.10 23.93 31.33
CA VAL A 13 14.02 25.32 30.83
C VAL A 13 12.91 26.05 31.58
N GLY A 14 13.28 27.01 32.42
CA GLY A 14 12.34 27.95 33.03
C GLY A 14 11.68 27.48 34.34
N GLY A 15 12.47 27.28 35.40
CA GLY A 15 12.17 27.79 36.74
C GLY A 15 10.98 27.27 37.56
N ILE A 16 10.17 26.32 37.08
CA ILE A 16 9.09 25.76 37.91
C ILE A 16 9.66 24.65 38.81
N VAL A 17 9.81 24.98 40.09
CA VAL A 17 10.11 24.01 41.15
C VAL A 17 8.82 23.25 41.47
N LEU A 18 8.79 21.94 41.17
CA LEU A 18 7.67 21.03 41.42
C LEU A 18 7.33 20.90 42.92
N GLY A 19 8.33 21.10 43.78
CA GLY A 19 8.19 21.10 45.22
C GLY A 19 9.54 21.05 45.93
N ARG A 20 9.52 21.26 47.26
CA ARG A 20 10.65 21.07 48.15
C ARG A 20 10.23 20.06 49.22
N TRP A 21 10.97 18.97 49.39
CA TRP A 21 10.58 17.91 50.32
C TRP A 21 11.64 17.67 51.39
N CYS A 22 11.23 17.70 52.66
CA CYS A 22 12.06 17.42 53.83
C CYS A 22 11.43 16.30 54.70
N GLY A 23 12.28 15.56 55.41
CA GLY A 23 11.99 14.26 56.07
C GLY A 23 10.99 14.25 57.23
N SER A 24 9.78 14.77 57.04
CA SER A 24 8.59 14.47 57.87
C SER A 24 7.26 14.74 57.15
N GLU A 25 7.27 15.35 55.97
CA GLU A 25 6.06 15.56 55.17
C GLU A 25 5.84 14.42 54.17
N MET A 26 4.58 14.01 54.04
CA MET A 26 4.14 12.98 53.10
C MET A 26 4.51 13.44 51.68
N VAL A 27 5.47 12.76 51.06
CA VAL A 27 5.90 13.08 49.70
C VAL A 27 4.67 12.97 48.79
N PRO A 28 4.26 14.05 48.08
CA PRO A 28 3.19 13.95 47.09
C PRO A 28 3.63 12.89 46.09
N GLY A 29 2.71 11.99 45.71
CA GLY A 29 3.00 10.74 45.00
C GLY A 29 3.92 10.85 43.78
N PRO A 30 4.25 9.72 43.12
CA PRO A 30 5.30 9.64 42.09
C PRO A 30 5.29 10.83 41.13
N GLN A 31 6.38 11.60 41.11
CA GLN A 31 6.49 12.78 40.24
C GLN A 31 6.90 12.32 38.84
N VAL A 32 6.07 12.60 37.85
CA VAL A 32 6.30 12.20 36.46
C VAL A 32 6.76 13.40 35.65
N SER A 33 7.97 13.33 35.09
CA SER A 33 8.43 14.35 34.15
C SER A 33 7.61 14.29 32.86
N LYS A 34 7.20 15.46 32.36
CA LYS A 34 6.55 15.59 31.04
C LYS A 34 7.55 15.51 29.89
N GLY A 35 8.85 15.52 30.18
CA GLY A 35 9.93 15.47 29.19
C GLY A 35 10.99 14.42 29.53
N ASN A 36 11.98 14.28 28.66
CA ASN A 36 13.07 13.32 28.80
C ASN A 36 14.18 13.74 29.78
N GLN A 37 14.02 14.86 30.48
CA GLN A 37 15.00 15.38 31.43
C GLN A 37 14.29 15.90 32.69
N ILE A 38 14.93 15.70 33.85
CA ILE A 38 14.51 16.22 35.14
C ILE A 38 15.74 16.73 35.89
N LEU A 39 15.64 17.91 36.51
CA LEU A 39 16.71 18.46 37.34
C LEU A 39 16.36 18.25 38.82
N ILE A 40 17.27 17.64 39.55
CA ILE A 40 17.15 17.38 40.99
C ILE A 40 18.26 18.12 41.71
N ARG A 41 17.90 18.90 42.73
CA ARG A 41 18.86 19.61 43.59
C ARG A 41 18.78 19.09 45.02
N PHE A 42 19.89 18.56 45.51
CA PHE A 42 20.10 18.18 46.91
C PHE A 42 20.73 19.35 47.67
N VAL A 43 20.20 19.67 48.84
CA VAL A 43 20.75 20.69 49.74
C VAL A 43 20.83 20.06 51.14
N SER A 44 22.05 19.94 51.66
CA SER A 44 22.32 19.51 53.05
C SER A 44 23.12 20.60 53.76
N ASP A 45 22.89 20.77 55.06
CA ASP A 45 23.75 21.56 55.94
C ASP A 45 24.87 20.70 56.59
N GLU A 46 25.92 21.35 57.11
CA GLU A 46 27.09 20.68 57.71
C GLU A 46 26.86 20.26 59.18
N TYR A 47 25.64 20.40 59.73
CA TYR A 47 25.43 20.35 61.17
C TYR A 47 25.18 18.94 61.74
N PHE A 48 24.85 17.95 60.90
CA PHE A 48 24.55 16.56 61.31
C PHE A 48 25.34 15.52 60.48
N PRO A 49 26.62 15.27 60.80
CA PRO A 49 27.48 14.34 60.05
C PRO A 49 27.16 12.85 60.26
N SER A 50 26.09 12.49 60.97
CA SER A 50 25.83 11.12 61.44
C SER A 50 24.50 10.50 60.98
N ASP A 51 23.66 11.24 60.26
CA ASP A 51 22.40 10.72 59.71
C ASP A 51 22.53 10.35 58.22
N PRO A 52 21.78 9.34 57.74
CA PRO A 52 21.83 8.91 56.34
C PRO A 52 21.38 10.04 55.41
N GLY A 53 22.16 10.29 54.34
CA GLY A 53 21.87 11.32 53.34
C GLY A 53 20.63 11.04 52.48
N PHE A 54 20.46 11.79 51.39
CA PHE A 54 19.29 11.65 50.52
C PHE A 54 19.38 10.40 49.61
N CYS A 55 18.26 9.69 49.46
CA CYS A 55 18.10 8.63 48.48
C CYS A 55 16.93 8.94 47.55
N ILE A 56 17.13 8.76 46.24
CA ILE A 56 16.09 8.90 45.23
C ILE A 56 16.03 7.62 44.41
N HIS A 57 14.82 7.10 44.23
CA HIS A 57 14.53 6.04 43.29
C HIS A 57 13.80 6.64 42.09
N TYR A 58 14.28 6.34 40.88
CA TYR A 58 13.61 6.70 39.64
C TYR A 58 13.37 5.45 38.81
N SER A 59 12.29 5.47 38.05
CA SER A 59 11.94 4.45 37.08
C SER A 59 11.48 5.12 35.80
N LEU A 60 11.92 4.61 34.65
CA LEU A 60 11.43 5.09 33.37
C LEU A 60 9.98 4.60 33.19
N LEU A 61 9.04 5.52 33.11
CA LEU A 61 7.67 5.20 32.74
C LEU A 61 7.62 5.09 31.22
N GLN A 62 7.48 3.87 30.72
CA GLN A 62 7.20 3.65 29.32
C GLN A 62 5.81 4.21 29.04
N GLN A 63 5.76 5.28 28.23
CA GLN A 63 4.53 5.97 27.89
C GLN A 63 3.61 4.96 27.18
N ARG A 64 2.65 4.38 27.90
CA ARG A 64 1.53 3.69 27.29
C ARG A 64 0.75 4.75 26.55
N GLN A 65 0.95 4.82 25.24
CA GLN A 65 0.17 5.68 24.35
C GLN A 65 -1.31 5.42 24.63
N SER A 66 -1.98 6.42 25.21
CA SER A 66 -3.43 6.42 25.40
C SER A 66 -4.06 7.12 24.20
N GLU A 67 -4.20 6.37 23.12
CA GLU A 67 -5.22 6.50 22.07
C GLU A 67 -5.05 5.28 21.16
N PRO A 68 -6.12 4.69 20.60
CA PRO A 68 -5.99 3.63 19.61
C PRO A 68 -5.43 4.24 18.32
N GLU A 69 -4.11 4.48 18.28
CA GLU A 69 -3.38 4.52 17.02
C GLU A 69 -3.67 3.19 16.33
N ALA A 70 -4.20 3.28 15.11
CA ALA A 70 -4.29 2.15 14.20
C ALA A 70 -2.99 1.33 14.31
N PRO A 71 -3.07 -0.02 14.32
CA PRO A 71 -1.93 -0.88 14.59
C PRO A 71 -0.73 -0.37 13.79
N ALA A 72 0.38 -0.08 14.48
CA ALA A 72 1.60 0.45 13.89
C ALA A 72 1.89 -0.36 12.62
N VAL A 73 1.56 0.23 11.47
CA VAL A 73 1.74 -0.42 10.18
C VAL A 73 3.24 -0.49 10.06
N MET A 74 3.79 -1.71 10.15
CA MET A 74 5.21 -1.93 9.94
C MET A 74 5.59 -1.22 8.64
N PRO A 75 6.66 -0.41 8.63
CA PRO A 75 7.09 0.29 7.42
C PRO A 75 7.14 -0.71 6.25
N ALA A 76 6.67 -0.33 5.07
CA ALA A 76 6.57 -1.25 3.93
C ALA A 76 7.89 -2.00 3.65
N TRP A 77 9.03 -1.33 3.83
CA TRP A 77 10.37 -1.92 3.68
C TRP A 77 10.74 -2.98 4.74
N MET A 78 10.04 -3.03 5.87
CA MET A 78 10.20 -4.05 6.92
C MET A 78 9.31 -5.28 6.69
N GLN A 79 8.46 -5.28 5.67
CA GLN A 79 7.65 -6.43 5.31
C GLN A 79 8.54 -7.54 4.70
N GLY A 80 8.12 -8.80 4.85
CA GLY A 80 8.78 -9.90 4.15
C GLY A 80 8.73 -9.70 2.63
N VAL A 81 9.75 -10.19 1.92
CA VAL A 81 9.91 -10.02 0.47
C VAL A 81 8.66 -10.46 -0.30
N ASP A 82 8.02 -11.55 0.11
CA ASP A 82 6.80 -12.04 -0.53
C ASP A 82 5.61 -11.08 -0.35
N ALA A 83 5.44 -10.53 0.85
CA ALA A 83 4.38 -9.57 1.15
C ALA A 83 4.61 -8.24 0.40
N LEU A 84 5.87 -7.82 0.29
CA LEU A 84 6.23 -6.62 -0.46
C LEU A 84 6.05 -6.84 -1.98
N SER A 85 6.43 -8.01 -2.48
CA SER A 85 6.24 -8.39 -3.88
C SER A 85 4.75 -8.36 -4.26
N GLU A 86 3.88 -8.91 -3.42
CA GLU A 86 2.44 -8.91 -3.63
C GLU A 86 1.88 -7.48 -3.62
N ALA A 87 2.31 -6.64 -2.68
CA ALA A 87 1.90 -5.23 -2.63
C ALA A 87 2.35 -4.46 -3.89
N VAL A 88 3.60 -4.63 -4.30
CA VAL A 88 4.19 -3.96 -5.49
C VAL A 88 3.52 -4.41 -6.79
N ALA A 89 3.13 -5.68 -6.88
CA ALA A 89 2.39 -6.21 -8.02
C ALA A 89 1.03 -5.50 -8.21
N GLY A 90 0.42 -4.97 -7.15
CA GLY A 90 -0.87 -4.26 -7.20
C GLY A 90 -0.82 -2.81 -7.73
N PHE A 91 0.34 -2.15 -7.71
CA PHE A 91 0.45 -0.77 -8.21
C PHE A 91 0.42 -0.72 -9.74
N SER A 92 0.39 0.44 -10.36
CA SER A 92 0.40 0.60 -11.83
C SER A 92 1.54 1.49 -12.32
N THR A 93 2.07 2.33 -11.42
CA THR A 93 3.13 3.29 -11.73
C THR A 93 4.30 3.20 -10.76
N MET A 94 5.48 3.62 -11.21
CA MET A 94 6.66 3.78 -10.37
C MET A 94 6.40 4.74 -9.20
N GLU A 95 5.62 5.79 -9.41
CA GLU A 95 5.26 6.75 -8.37
C GLU A 95 4.50 6.10 -7.21
N GLU A 96 3.53 5.24 -7.52
CA GLU A 96 2.77 4.50 -6.51
C GLU A 96 3.66 3.55 -5.71
N VAL A 97 4.60 2.88 -6.39
CA VAL A 97 5.59 2.00 -5.73
C VAL A 97 6.47 2.82 -4.77
N MET A 98 7.03 3.94 -5.24
CA MET A 98 7.92 4.77 -4.41
C MET A 98 7.17 5.39 -3.23
N LYS A 99 5.93 5.86 -3.44
CA LYS A 99 5.05 6.36 -2.37
C LYS A 99 4.72 5.30 -1.33
N TYR A 100 4.52 4.05 -1.75
CA TYR A 100 4.26 2.94 -0.83
C TYR A 100 5.49 2.59 0.00
N LEU A 101 6.68 2.61 -0.61
CA LEU A 101 7.93 2.28 0.06
C LEU A 101 8.41 3.36 1.05
N GLU A 102 8.53 4.60 0.58
CA GLU A 102 8.97 5.76 1.38
C GLU A 102 8.10 7.01 1.10
N PRO A 103 6.93 7.14 1.76
CA PRO A 103 5.99 8.24 1.53
C PRO A 103 6.57 9.64 1.73
N ASP A 104 7.57 9.79 2.61
CA ASP A 104 8.15 11.08 2.97
C ASP A 104 9.29 11.52 2.03
N ARG A 105 9.92 10.59 1.30
CA ARG A 105 11.12 10.86 0.48
C ARG A 105 11.01 10.43 -0.99
N TRP A 106 9.89 9.80 -1.39
CA TRP A 106 9.71 9.23 -2.74
C TRP A 106 10.05 10.19 -3.90
N GLN A 107 9.78 11.49 -3.77
CA GLN A 107 10.08 12.47 -4.83
C GLN A 107 11.58 12.59 -5.08
N VAL A 108 12.36 12.67 -4.00
CA VAL A 108 13.82 12.80 -4.05
C VAL A 108 14.41 11.52 -4.60
N ASP A 109 13.97 10.37 -4.07
CA ASP A 109 14.50 9.07 -4.50
C ASP A 109 14.16 8.79 -5.98
N MET A 110 12.96 9.17 -6.43
CA MET A 110 12.59 9.06 -7.84
C MET A 110 13.43 9.97 -8.74
N GLU A 111 13.67 11.23 -8.33
CA GLU A 111 14.50 12.16 -9.09
C GLU A 111 15.95 11.65 -9.19
N ASP A 112 16.50 11.11 -8.10
CA ASP A 112 17.84 10.54 -8.06
C ASP A 112 17.98 9.29 -8.94
N LEU A 113 16.95 8.45 -9.04
CA LEU A 113 16.92 7.30 -9.95
C LEU A 113 16.98 7.72 -11.43
N TYR A 114 16.39 8.85 -11.79
CA TYR A 114 16.38 9.35 -13.17
C TYR A 114 17.58 10.24 -13.52
N LYS A 115 18.41 10.63 -12.53
CA LYS A 115 19.62 11.41 -12.77
C LYS A 115 20.67 10.57 -13.52
N PRO A 116 21.18 11.03 -14.67
CA PRO A 116 22.23 10.31 -15.38
C PRO A 116 23.48 10.20 -14.50
N THR A 117 23.91 8.96 -14.22
CA THR A 117 25.08 8.71 -13.39
C THR A 117 26.35 8.99 -14.20
N TRP A 118 26.95 10.17 -14.02
CA TRP A 118 28.28 10.45 -14.53
C TRP A 118 29.31 9.73 -13.65
N GLN A 119 29.80 8.57 -14.10
CA GLN A 119 30.94 7.94 -13.45
C GLN A 119 32.20 8.72 -13.82
N VAL A 120 32.75 9.48 -12.88
CA VAL A 120 34.08 10.08 -13.00
C VAL A 120 35.11 8.95 -12.87
N VAL A 121 35.48 8.33 -13.99
CA VAL A 121 36.69 7.50 -14.06
C VAL A 121 37.85 8.45 -14.36
N GLY A 122 38.82 8.49 -13.44
CA GLY A 122 39.92 9.45 -13.46
C GLY A 122 40.68 9.49 -14.79
N LYS A 123 40.92 10.71 -15.28
CA LYS A 123 41.87 11.15 -16.32
C LYS A 123 42.38 10.08 -17.30
N SER A 124 41.52 9.36 -18.00
CA SER A 124 41.84 8.78 -19.30
C SER A 124 40.56 8.23 -19.92
N PHE A 125 40.20 8.76 -21.09
CA PHE A 125 39.07 8.33 -21.93
C PHE A 125 37.68 8.44 -21.28
N PHE A 126 36.96 9.50 -21.66
CA PHE A 126 35.51 9.52 -21.58
C PHE A 126 34.97 8.41 -22.49
N HIS A 127 34.77 7.21 -21.95
CA HIS A 127 33.83 6.31 -22.58
C HIS A 127 32.46 6.94 -22.38
N GLN A 128 31.88 7.51 -23.45
CA GLN A 128 30.43 7.59 -23.57
C GLN A 128 29.92 6.15 -23.49
N LYS A 129 29.68 5.66 -22.27
CA LYS A 129 28.72 4.59 -22.11
C LYS A 129 27.43 5.25 -22.54
N LYS A 130 27.03 5.02 -23.80
CA LYS A 130 25.73 5.46 -24.30
C LYS A 130 24.76 5.14 -23.18
N SER A 131 24.17 6.16 -22.55
CA SER A 131 23.03 5.93 -21.71
C SER A 131 22.07 5.20 -22.63
N ARG A 132 21.91 3.88 -22.43
CA ARG A 132 20.68 3.24 -22.87
C ARG A 132 19.63 4.14 -22.24
N GLY A 133 18.93 4.90 -23.08
CA GLY A 133 18.03 5.97 -22.63
C GLY A 133 17.21 5.45 -21.46
N VAL A 134 16.94 6.32 -20.48
CA VAL A 134 16.15 6.00 -19.29
C VAL A 134 15.02 5.03 -19.70
N VAL A 135 15.13 3.79 -19.23
CA VAL A 135 14.15 2.75 -19.55
C VAL A 135 12.90 3.12 -18.77
N ASP A 136 11.81 3.40 -19.46
CA ASP A 136 10.53 3.68 -18.83
C ASP A 136 9.94 2.38 -18.27
N LEU A 137 10.06 2.21 -16.95
CA LEU A 137 9.58 1.03 -16.25
C LEU A 137 8.05 0.92 -16.28
N ASN A 138 7.32 2.03 -16.44
CA ASN A 138 5.86 2.00 -16.61
C ASN A 138 5.49 1.43 -17.98
N LEU A 139 6.23 1.81 -19.03
CA LEU A 139 6.03 1.27 -20.38
C LEU A 139 6.28 -0.24 -20.42
N LEU A 140 7.40 -0.70 -19.86
CA LEU A 140 7.70 -2.14 -19.78
C LEU A 140 6.60 -2.92 -19.04
N ARG A 141 6.03 -2.33 -17.99
CA ARG A 141 4.92 -2.94 -17.26
C ARG A 141 3.66 -3.07 -18.11
N GLU A 142 3.29 -2.02 -18.86
CA GLU A 142 2.11 -2.05 -19.73
C GLU A 142 2.31 -3.01 -20.93
N GLU A 143 3.53 -3.12 -21.46
CA GLU A 143 3.87 -4.14 -22.46
C GLU A 143 3.64 -5.56 -21.93
N VAL A 144 4.07 -5.87 -20.71
CA VAL A 144 3.79 -7.16 -20.07
C VAL A 144 2.29 -7.35 -19.86
N ARG A 145 1.59 -6.32 -19.36
CA ARG A 145 0.15 -6.35 -19.09
C ARG A 145 -0.68 -6.68 -20.33
N LEU A 146 -0.23 -6.25 -21.52
CA LEU A 146 -0.87 -6.57 -22.80
C LEU A 146 -0.88 -8.09 -23.10
N TYR A 147 0.04 -8.87 -22.52
CA TYR A 147 0.10 -10.33 -22.68
C TYR A 147 -0.36 -11.11 -21.44
N SER A 148 -0.40 -10.46 -20.28
CA SER A 148 -0.94 -11.03 -19.04
C SER A 148 -2.46 -11.20 -19.06
N CYS A 149 -2.95 -11.95 -18.07
CA CYS A 149 -4.37 -12.21 -17.82
C CYS A 149 -5.18 -10.92 -17.60
N THR A 150 -5.95 -10.52 -18.61
CA THR A 150 -6.75 -9.29 -18.62
C THR A 150 -8.05 -9.46 -19.42
N PRO A 151 -9.07 -8.59 -19.21
CA PRO A 151 -10.26 -8.57 -20.06
C PRO A 151 -9.98 -8.10 -21.50
N ARG A 152 -10.16 -8.99 -22.48
CA ARG A 152 -9.88 -8.73 -23.91
C ARG A 152 -11.15 -8.79 -24.75
N ASN A 153 -11.11 -8.14 -25.91
CA ASN A 153 -12.21 -8.17 -26.87
C ASN A 153 -12.21 -9.51 -27.62
N PHE A 154 -13.34 -10.20 -27.60
CA PHE A 154 -13.59 -11.41 -28.37
C PHE A 154 -14.85 -11.21 -29.21
N SER A 155 -14.80 -11.59 -30.49
CA SER A 155 -16.01 -11.66 -31.32
C SER A 155 -16.77 -12.95 -31.04
N VAL A 156 -18.03 -12.84 -30.66
CA VAL A 156 -18.89 -13.99 -30.35
C VAL A 156 -20.13 -14.01 -31.23
N SER A 157 -20.57 -15.20 -31.61
CA SER A 157 -21.77 -15.45 -32.40
C SER A 157 -23.02 -15.33 -31.52
N LEU A 158 -23.95 -14.43 -31.87
CA LEU A 158 -25.16 -14.20 -31.07
C LEU A 158 -26.06 -15.43 -31.01
N ARG A 159 -26.10 -16.24 -32.07
CA ARG A 159 -26.88 -17.49 -32.09
C ARG A 159 -26.35 -18.51 -31.10
N GLU A 160 -25.03 -18.64 -30.99
CA GLU A 160 -24.36 -19.57 -30.09
C GLU A 160 -24.47 -19.11 -28.63
N GLU A 161 -24.16 -17.84 -28.36
CA GLU A 161 -24.22 -17.24 -27.01
C GLU A 161 -25.65 -17.27 -26.45
N LEU A 162 -26.66 -16.92 -27.25
CA LEU A 162 -28.07 -16.92 -26.83
C LEU A 162 -28.75 -18.28 -26.98
N LYS A 163 -28.06 -19.29 -27.52
CA LYS A 163 -28.57 -20.63 -27.80
C LYS A 163 -29.87 -20.59 -28.63
N ARG A 164 -29.95 -19.73 -29.64
CA ARG A 164 -31.12 -19.54 -30.50
C ARG A 164 -30.86 -20.08 -31.91
N THR A 165 -31.73 -20.99 -32.35
CA THR A 165 -31.73 -21.53 -33.73
C THR A 165 -32.82 -20.92 -34.60
N ASP A 166 -33.89 -20.40 -33.99
CA ASP A 166 -35.10 -19.89 -34.64
C ASP A 166 -35.02 -18.41 -35.08
N ALA A 167 -33.92 -17.72 -34.77
CA ALA A 167 -33.75 -16.29 -35.02
C ALA A 167 -32.42 -15.99 -35.71
N ILE A 168 -32.44 -15.10 -36.70
CA ILE A 168 -31.24 -14.53 -37.35
C ILE A 168 -30.99 -13.17 -36.71
N PHE A 169 -29.73 -12.85 -36.40
CA PHE A 169 -29.35 -11.55 -35.85
C PHE A 169 -28.49 -10.76 -36.84
N TRP A 170 -28.65 -9.44 -36.87
CA TRP A 170 -27.78 -8.50 -37.56
C TRP A 170 -27.34 -7.37 -36.60
N PRO A 171 -26.03 -7.17 -36.40
CA PRO A 171 -24.94 -8.04 -36.86
C PRO A 171 -25.03 -9.45 -36.25
N SER A 172 -24.44 -10.46 -36.89
CA SER A 172 -24.46 -11.85 -36.38
C SER A 172 -23.51 -12.08 -35.21
N CYS A 173 -22.48 -11.24 -35.11
CA CYS A 173 -21.46 -11.29 -34.07
C CYS A 173 -21.29 -9.93 -33.39
N LEU A 174 -21.00 -9.94 -32.09
CA LEU A 174 -20.68 -8.75 -31.29
C LEU A 174 -19.36 -8.93 -30.54
N LEU A 175 -18.76 -7.82 -30.12
CA LEU A 175 -17.58 -7.82 -29.26
C LEU A 175 -17.99 -7.93 -27.80
N VAL A 176 -17.50 -8.95 -27.12
CA VAL A 176 -17.63 -9.11 -25.67
C VAL A 176 -16.26 -9.09 -25.01
N LYS A 177 -16.23 -8.79 -23.71
CA LYS A 177 -15.01 -8.92 -22.91
C LYS A 177 -14.91 -10.33 -22.36
N ARG A 178 -13.83 -11.05 -22.65
CA ARG A 178 -13.49 -12.34 -22.03
C ARG A 178 -12.07 -12.26 -21.45
N CYS A 179 -11.81 -13.03 -20.40
CA CYS A 179 -10.48 -13.13 -19.83
C CYS A 179 -9.56 -13.86 -20.80
N GLY A 180 -8.38 -13.29 -21.04
CA GLY A 180 -7.37 -13.89 -21.90
C GLY A 180 -5.97 -13.35 -21.61
N GLY A 181 -4.97 -14.00 -22.18
CA GLY A 181 -3.56 -13.79 -21.84
C GLY A 181 -2.99 -14.95 -21.03
N ASN A 182 -1.73 -14.83 -20.62
CA ASN A 182 -1.04 -15.85 -19.83
C ASN A 182 -0.95 -15.48 -18.34
N CYS A 183 -0.58 -16.47 -17.54
CA CYS A 183 -0.38 -16.33 -16.10
C CYS A 183 1.09 -16.40 -15.69
N ALA A 184 2.03 -16.01 -16.57
CA ALA A 184 3.46 -16.18 -16.33
C ALA A 184 4.02 -15.33 -15.17
N CYS A 185 3.27 -14.31 -14.71
CA CYS A 185 3.72 -13.31 -13.73
C CYS A 185 2.95 -13.39 -12.39
N CYS A 186 2.75 -14.58 -11.83
CA CYS A 186 2.08 -14.79 -10.53
C CYS A 186 3.07 -15.15 -9.41
N SER A 187 2.65 -14.98 -8.15
CA SER A 187 3.47 -15.19 -6.95
C SER A 187 3.78 -16.68 -6.63
N HIS A 188 3.11 -17.64 -7.27
CA HIS A 188 3.16 -19.07 -6.92
C HIS A 188 3.46 -19.99 -8.10
N ASN A 189 4.66 -19.86 -8.69
CA ASN A 189 5.25 -20.84 -9.61
C ASN A 189 4.26 -21.34 -10.71
N CYS A 190 3.94 -20.43 -11.63
CA CYS A 190 2.70 -20.39 -12.40
C CYS A 190 2.47 -21.44 -13.49
N TYR A 191 3.02 -22.63 -13.32
CA TYR A 191 2.98 -23.70 -14.32
C TYR A 191 1.56 -24.26 -14.52
N ASP A 192 0.72 -24.22 -13.48
CA ASP A 192 -0.66 -24.73 -13.49
C ASP A 192 -1.72 -23.66 -13.18
N CYS A 193 -1.55 -22.45 -13.75
CA CYS A 193 -2.50 -21.35 -13.57
C CYS A 193 -3.36 -21.08 -14.80
N GLN A 194 -4.64 -20.81 -14.58
CA GLN A 194 -5.59 -20.45 -15.63
C GLN A 194 -6.15 -19.04 -15.42
N CYS A 195 -6.15 -18.25 -16.49
CA CYS A 195 -6.75 -16.92 -16.50
C CYS A 195 -8.28 -17.03 -16.45
N SER A 196 -8.87 -16.60 -15.35
CA SER A 196 -10.29 -16.77 -15.04
C SER A 196 -10.93 -15.44 -14.64
N PRO A 197 -12.24 -15.24 -14.88
CA PRO A 197 -12.93 -14.05 -14.42
C PRO A 197 -13.12 -14.04 -12.91
N THR A 198 -12.85 -12.89 -12.29
CA THR A 198 -13.21 -12.62 -10.89
C THR A 198 -14.51 -11.83 -10.79
N LYS A 199 -14.85 -11.07 -11.85
CA LYS A 199 -16.07 -10.29 -11.91
C LYS A 199 -16.66 -10.34 -13.31
N VAL A 200 -17.97 -10.57 -13.35
CA VAL A 200 -18.74 -10.74 -14.57
C VAL A 200 -19.97 -9.83 -14.53
N ALA A 201 -20.29 -9.20 -15.65
CA ALA A 201 -21.47 -8.35 -15.81
C ALA A 201 -22.25 -8.74 -17.07
N LYS A 202 -23.58 -8.69 -17.01
CA LYS A 202 -24.44 -8.81 -18.19
C LYS A 202 -24.69 -7.42 -18.78
N LYS A 203 -24.40 -7.25 -20.07
CA LYS A 203 -24.63 -6.01 -20.82
C LYS A 203 -25.59 -6.27 -21.97
N TYR A 204 -26.52 -5.35 -22.17
CA TYR A 204 -27.52 -5.44 -23.22
C TYR A 204 -27.02 -4.73 -24.47
N HIS A 205 -27.22 -5.36 -25.63
CA HIS A 205 -26.84 -4.81 -26.92
C HIS A 205 -28.05 -4.81 -27.85
N GLU A 206 -28.38 -3.65 -28.41
CA GLU A 206 -29.46 -3.55 -29.38
C GLU A 206 -29.03 -4.17 -30.72
N VAL A 207 -29.83 -5.12 -31.21
CA VAL A 207 -29.58 -5.82 -32.48
C VAL A 207 -30.86 -5.97 -33.26
N LEU A 208 -30.73 -6.13 -34.58
CA LEU A 208 -31.85 -6.50 -35.43
C LEU A 208 -32.05 -8.02 -35.37
N MET A 209 -33.20 -8.46 -34.89
CA MET A 209 -33.63 -9.86 -34.92
C MET A 209 -34.62 -10.09 -36.06
N LEU A 210 -34.39 -11.15 -36.83
CA LEU A 210 -35.24 -11.61 -37.91
C LEU A 210 -35.77 -13.02 -37.58
N LYS A 211 -37.09 -13.20 -37.65
CA LYS A 211 -37.76 -14.49 -37.43
C LYS A 211 -38.70 -14.81 -38.58
N HIS A 212 -38.88 -16.08 -38.90
CA HIS A 212 -39.91 -16.48 -39.85
C HIS A 212 -41.30 -16.22 -39.26
N ARG A 213 -42.23 -15.68 -40.06
CA ARG A 213 -43.62 -15.52 -39.63
C ARG A 213 -44.31 -16.88 -39.58
N ALA A 214 -45.05 -17.17 -38.51
CA ALA A 214 -45.91 -18.34 -38.45
C ALA A 214 -47.04 -18.22 -39.49
N GLY A 215 -47.04 -19.07 -40.52
CA GLY A 215 -48.14 -19.17 -41.49
C GLY A 215 -48.09 -18.22 -42.71
N GLY A 216 -46.95 -17.58 -43.02
CA GLY A 216 -46.86 -16.68 -44.19
C GLY A 216 -45.48 -16.61 -44.84
N ARG A 217 -45.40 -15.92 -46.00
CA ARG A 217 -44.12 -15.59 -46.67
C ARG A 217 -43.50 -14.33 -46.02
N GLY A 218 -42.22 -14.40 -45.67
CA GLY A 218 -41.42 -13.25 -45.20
C GLY A 218 -40.91 -13.36 -43.76
N LEU A 219 -39.99 -12.46 -43.40
CA LEU A 219 -39.39 -12.37 -42.06
C LEU A 219 -40.03 -11.23 -41.25
N GLN A 220 -40.39 -11.52 -40.00
CA GLN A 220 -40.63 -10.52 -38.97
C GLN A 220 -39.29 -9.91 -38.55
N LYS A 221 -39.24 -8.58 -38.50
CA LYS A 221 -38.04 -7.79 -38.17
C LYS A 221 -38.33 -7.00 -36.91
N THR A 222 -37.47 -7.11 -35.90
CA THR A 222 -37.62 -6.43 -34.61
C THR A 222 -36.26 -6.02 -34.09
N LEU A 223 -36.11 -4.77 -33.66
CA LEU A 223 -34.99 -4.39 -32.80
C LEU A 223 -35.21 -4.99 -31.41
N THR A 224 -34.17 -5.59 -30.85
CA THR A 224 -34.23 -6.24 -29.54
C THR A 224 -32.90 -6.08 -28.82
N ASP A 225 -32.97 -5.91 -27.52
CA ASP A 225 -31.80 -5.94 -26.65
C ASP A 225 -31.44 -7.38 -26.31
N VAL A 226 -30.23 -7.80 -26.65
CA VAL A 226 -29.71 -9.12 -26.30
C VAL A 226 -28.72 -9.03 -25.13
N PRO A 227 -28.89 -9.84 -24.08
CA PRO A 227 -27.95 -9.86 -22.96
C PRO A 227 -26.72 -10.67 -23.33
N LEU A 228 -25.54 -10.07 -23.20
CA LEU A 228 -24.25 -10.74 -23.35
C LEU A 228 -23.44 -10.62 -22.06
N GLU A 229 -22.64 -11.65 -21.79
CA GLU A 229 -21.80 -11.73 -20.61
C GLU A 229 -20.40 -11.13 -20.88
N HIS A 230 -19.98 -10.20 -20.03
CA HIS A 230 -18.68 -9.54 -20.09
C HIS A 230 -17.89 -9.82 -18.82
N HIS A 231 -16.64 -10.21 -18.98
CA HIS A 231 -15.68 -10.30 -17.90
C HIS A 231 -15.14 -8.88 -17.65
N GLU A 232 -15.38 -8.34 -16.46
CA GLU A 232 -14.94 -6.99 -16.07
C GLU A 232 -13.57 -7.01 -15.38
N GLU A 233 -13.30 -8.07 -14.62
CA GLU A 233 -12.03 -8.29 -13.91
C GLU A 233 -11.59 -9.74 -14.08
N CYS A 234 -10.27 -9.95 -14.18
CA CYS A 234 -9.65 -11.25 -14.40
C CYS A 234 -8.48 -11.45 -13.44
N SER A 235 -8.25 -12.69 -13.01
CA SER A 235 -7.06 -13.06 -12.25
C SER A 235 -6.57 -14.46 -12.62
N CYS A 236 -5.32 -14.73 -12.28
CA CYS A 236 -4.71 -16.04 -12.44
C CYS A 236 -5.07 -16.93 -11.25
N VAL A 237 -5.78 -18.02 -11.53
CA VAL A 237 -6.15 -19.02 -10.53
C VAL A 237 -5.28 -20.24 -10.73
N CYS A 238 -4.46 -20.55 -9.72
CA CYS A 238 -3.48 -21.64 -9.75
C CYS A 238 -3.99 -22.82 -8.91
N LYS A 239 -3.75 -24.05 -9.38
CA LYS A 239 -3.97 -25.24 -8.54
C LYS A 239 -2.92 -25.26 -7.41
N LYS A 240 -3.37 -25.62 -6.21
CA LYS A 240 -2.48 -25.84 -5.06
C LYS A 240 -1.84 -27.21 -5.13
#